data_AF-A0A2V9P2R3-F1
#
_entry.id   AF-A0A2V9P2R3-F1
#
_cell.length_a   1.000
_cell.length_b   1.000
_cell.length_c   1.000
_cell.angle_alpha   90.00
_cell.angle_beta   90.00
_cell.angle_gamma   90.00
#
_symmetry.space_group_name_H-M   'P 1'
#
loop_
_entity.id
_entity.type
_entity.pdbx_description
1 polymer ?
#
loop_
_entity_poly.entity_id
_entity_poly.type
_entity_poly.pdbx_seq_one_letter_code
_entity_poly.pdbx_strand_id
1 'polypeptide(L)'
;MDSFLYDLSRAGRLTGVGDVQQGKGIEITPYATGQTKQFYGAGSRAWQGAVGGEVTWKITPQLVTVLTVNTDFAETEVDTRQINLTRFPLFFPEKR
;
A
#
# COMPACT_ATOMS: atom_id res chain seq x y z
N MET A 1 23.23 14.12 34.14
CA MET A 1 23.34 14.66 32.77
C MET A 1 22.33 13.89 31.94
N ASP A 2 21.11 14.40 31.83
CA ASP A 2 20.06 13.78 31.02
C ASP A 2 19.26 14.92 30.38
N SER A 3 19.68 15.32 29.19
CA SER A 3 18.87 16.21 28.35
C SER A 3 18.03 15.34 27.43
N PHE A 4 16.86 14.95 27.91
CA PHE A 4 15.85 14.29 27.08
C PHE A 4 15.39 15.27 25.99
N LEU A 5 15.35 14.79 24.73
CA LEU A 5 15.08 15.54 23.50
C LEU A 5 13.67 16.19 23.39
N TYR A 6 12.88 16.19 24.46
CA TYR A 6 11.48 16.64 24.45
C TYR A 6 11.27 18.07 24.97
N ASP A 7 12.31 18.71 25.53
CA ASP A 7 12.21 20.09 26.02
C ASP A 7 12.51 21.10 24.89
N LEU A 8 11.46 21.42 24.12
CA LEU A 8 11.53 22.42 23.04
C LEU A 8 11.93 23.82 23.53
N SER A 9 11.84 24.11 24.84
CA SER A 9 12.23 25.41 25.40
C SER A 9 13.75 25.62 25.41
N ARG A 10 14.53 24.53 25.34
CA ARG A 10 16.00 24.56 25.23
C ARG A 10 16.49 24.37 23.80
N ALA A 11 15.59 24.20 22.83
CA ALA A 11 15.96 24.08 21.44
C ALA A 11 16.55 25.41 20.93
N GLY A 12 17.74 25.34 20.32
CA GLY A 12 18.40 26.50 19.74
C GLY A 12 17.69 27.02 18.49
N ARG A 13 17.95 28.28 18.13
CA ARG A 13 17.42 28.88 16.89
C ARG A 13 18.14 28.27 15.68
N LEU A 14 17.37 27.67 14.77
CA LEU A 14 17.88 27.20 13.49
C LEU A 14 18.19 28.41 12.59
N THR A 15 19.47 28.65 12.32
CA THR A 15 19.95 29.75 11.46
C THR A 15 20.73 29.17 10.28
N GLY A 16 20.67 29.82 9.11
CA GLY A 16 21.38 29.37 7.91
C GLY A 16 20.60 28.41 7.01
N VAL A 17 19.33 28.15 7.32
CA VAL A 17 18.41 27.53 6.35
C VAL A 17 18.04 28.62 5.35
N GLY A 18 18.60 28.53 4.14
CA GLY A 18 18.28 29.41 3.02
C GLY A 18 16.87 29.14 2.48
N ASP A 19 16.56 29.69 1.30
CA ASP A 19 15.27 29.48 0.66
C ASP A 19 14.96 27.99 0.47
N VAL A 20 13.98 27.49 1.24
CA VAL A 20 13.47 26.14 1.11
C VAL A 20 12.63 26.08 -0.15
N GLN A 21 13.21 25.59 -1.24
CA GLN A 21 12.50 25.42 -2.49
C GLN A 21 11.61 24.19 -2.38
N GLN A 22 10.29 24.41 -2.38
CA GLN A 22 9.33 23.35 -2.57
C GLN A 22 9.57 22.74 -3.96
N GLY A 23 10.06 21.49 -4.01
CA GLY A 23 10.26 20.78 -5.26
C GLY A 23 8.95 20.59 -6.04
N LYS A 24 9.00 19.90 -7.18
CA LYS A 24 7.85 19.72 -8.10
C LYS A 24 6.66 18.94 -7.51
N GLY A 25 6.76 18.47 -6.26
CA GLY A 25 5.70 17.72 -5.58
C GLY A 25 5.43 16.36 -6.19
N ILE A 26 6.39 15.76 -6.90
CA ILE A 26 6.28 14.44 -7.53
C ILE A 26 7.06 13.43 -6.70
N GLU A 27 6.39 12.33 -6.35
CA GLU A 27 6.94 11.18 -5.64
C GLU A 27 6.63 9.91 -6.43
N ILE A 28 7.59 9.00 -6.52
CA ILE A 28 7.49 7.76 -7.29
C ILE A 28 7.91 6.61 -6.39
N THR A 29 7.04 5.63 -6.23
CA THR A 29 7.19 4.50 -5.32
C THR A 29 7.01 3.19 -6.08
N PRO A 30 8.07 2.66 -6.73
CA PRO A 30 8.01 1.39 -7.44
C PRO A 30 8.11 0.20 -6.48
N TYR A 31 7.53 -0.95 -6.85
CA TYR A 31 7.68 -2.20 -6.13
C TYR A 31 7.75 -3.42 -7.05
N ALA A 32 8.34 -4.49 -6.54
CA ALA A 32 8.39 -5.79 -7.19
C ALA A 32 8.28 -6.90 -6.13
N THR A 33 7.57 -7.97 -6.45
CA THR A 33 7.39 -9.14 -5.59
C THR A 33 7.73 -10.41 -6.38
N GLY A 34 8.23 -11.43 -5.67
CA GLY A 34 8.58 -12.73 -6.24
C GLY A 34 8.23 -13.84 -5.27
N GLN A 35 7.62 -14.91 -5.78
CA GLN A 35 7.20 -16.08 -5.02
C GLN A 35 7.70 -17.34 -5.73
N THR A 36 8.13 -18.32 -4.93
CA THR A 36 8.48 -19.66 -5.43
C THR A 36 7.64 -20.69 -4.69
N LYS A 37 6.94 -21.54 -5.44
CA LYS A 37 6.19 -22.67 -4.87
C LYS A 37 7.00 -23.93 -5.14
N GLN A 38 7.39 -24.61 -4.06
CA GLN A 38 8.08 -25.89 -4.12
C GLN A 38 7.09 -26.99 -3.78
N PHE A 39 6.87 -27.90 -4.73
CA PHE A 39 6.10 -29.12 -4.49
C PHE A 39 7.07 -30.20 -3.97
N TYR A 40 6.76 -30.82 -2.84
CA TYR A 40 7.49 -32.00 -2.36
C TYR A 40 6.96 -33.23 -3.13
N GLY A 41 7.69 -33.62 -4.18
CA GLY A 41 7.31 -34.65 -5.15
C GLY A 41 7.84 -34.27 -6.54
N ALA A 42 7.74 -35.15 -7.55
CA ALA A 42 8.29 -34.98 -8.90
C ALA A 42 7.64 -33.85 -9.76
N GLY A 43 7.24 -32.74 -9.14
CA GLY A 43 6.70 -31.55 -9.79
C GLY A 43 7.76 -30.49 -10.05
N SER A 44 7.61 -29.74 -11.14
CA SER A 44 8.49 -28.64 -11.49
C SER A 44 8.32 -27.44 -10.55
N ARG A 45 9.43 -26.74 -10.28
CA ARG A 45 9.44 -25.51 -9.47
C ARG A 45 8.70 -24.40 -10.23
N ALA A 46 7.62 -23.88 -9.65
CA ALA A 46 6.90 -22.75 -10.22
C ALA A 46 7.41 -21.43 -9.63
N TRP A 47 7.69 -20.45 -10.49
CA TRP A 47 8.03 -19.08 -10.13
C TRP A 47 6.89 -18.15 -10.52
N GLN A 48 6.51 -17.26 -9.60
CA GLN A 48 5.52 -16.19 -9.81
C GLN A 48 6.18 -14.88 -9.41
N GLY A 49 5.92 -13.80 -10.14
CA GLY A 49 6.39 -12.47 -9.77
C GLY A 49 5.40 -11.41 -10.22
N ALA A 50 5.40 -10.27 -9.53
CA ALA A 50 4.61 -9.10 -9.88
C ALA A 50 5.48 -7.84 -9.75
N VAL A 51 5.14 -6.81 -10.52
CA VAL A 51 5.77 -5.50 -10.44
C VAL A 51 4.68 -4.45 -10.46
N GLY A 52 4.89 -3.33 -9.79
CA GLY A 52 3.94 -2.23 -9.80
C GLY A 52 4.56 -0.97 -9.24
N GLY A 53 3.72 0.02 -8.99
CA GLY A 53 4.19 1.25 -8.36
C GLY A 53 3.10 2.29 -8.23
N GLU A 54 3.45 3.33 -7.51
CA GLU A 54 2.62 4.49 -7.26
C GLU A 54 3.36 5.77 -7.68
N VAL A 55 2.61 6.71 -8.24
CA VAL A 55 3.06 8.07 -8.51
C VAL A 55 2.13 9.02 -7.78
N THR A 56 2.69 9.82 -6.88
CA THR A 56 1.98 10.89 -6.19
C THR A 56 2.41 12.23 -6.77
N TRP A 57 1.45 13.06 -7.17
CA TRP A 57 1.71 14.41 -7.65
C TRP A 57 0.87 15.45 -6.90
N LYS A 58 1.54 16.34 -6.19
CA LYS A 58 0.96 17.50 -5.49
C LYS A 58 0.85 18.67 -6.48
N ILE A 59 -0.27 18.74 -7.19
CA ILE A 59 -0.53 19.78 -8.21
C ILE A 59 -0.63 21.16 -7.54
N THR A 60 -1.33 21.24 -6.41
CA THR A 60 -1.38 22.43 -5.54
C THR A 60 -1.29 21.99 -4.07
N PRO A 61 -1.05 22.90 -3.11
CA PRO A 61 -1.10 22.56 -1.69
C PRO A 61 -2.44 21.96 -1.23
N GLN A 62 -3.53 22.16 -1.99
CA GLN A 62 -4.85 21.59 -1.71
C GLN A 62 -5.24 20.41 -2.61
N LEU A 63 -4.45 20.08 -3.65
CA LEU A 63 -4.78 19.04 -4.63
C LEU A 63 -3.61 18.07 -4.81
N VAL A 64 -3.88 16.81 -4.46
CA VAL A 64 -2.94 15.70 -4.61
C VAL A 64 -3.59 14.64 -5.49
N THR A 65 -2.88 14.23 -6.53
CA THR A 65 -3.27 13.13 -7.42
C THR A 65 -2.39 11.92 -7.12
N VAL A 66 -3.01 10.75 -6.99
CA VAL A 66 -2.31 9.47 -6.82
C VAL A 66 -2.66 8.57 -7.98
N LEU A 67 -1.65 8.04 -8.66
CA LEU A 67 -1.77 7.11 -9.79
C LEU A 67 -1.06 5.81 -9.41
N THR A 68 -1.80 4.69 -9.42
CA THR A 68 -1.26 3.39 -9.03
C THR A 68 -1.33 2.42 -10.21
N VAL A 69 -0.26 1.65 -10.43
CA VAL A 69 -0.14 0.64 -11.50
C VAL A 69 0.09 -0.73 -10.87
N ASN A 70 -0.60 -1.75 -11.40
CA ASN A 70 -0.54 -3.16 -10.94
C ASN A 70 -0.87 -3.37 -9.46
N THR A 71 -1.66 -2.48 -8.88
CA THR A 71 -2.21 -2.59 -7.51
C THR A 71 -2.84 -3.96 -7.25
N ASP A 72 -2.43 -4.62 -6.17
CA ASP A 72 -2.96 -5.91 -5.76
C ASP A 72 -4.29 -5.77 -5.00
N PHE A 73 -5.29 -5.12 -5.62
CA PHE A 73 -6.68 -5.12 -5.12
C PHE A 73 -7.32 -6.53 -5.02
N ALA A 74 -6.55 -7.59 -5.25
CA ALA A 74 -7.02 -8.97 -5.40
C ALA A 74 -7.30 -9.72 -4.07
N GLU A 75 -7.30 -9.06 -2.91
CA GLU A 75 -7.74 -9.71 -1.65
C GLU A 75 -8.89 -8.97 -0.93
N THR A 76 -9.74 -8.25 -1.67
CA THR A 76 -11.11 -7.98 -1.21
C THR A 76 -12.12 -8.16 -2.34
N GLU A 77 -12.25 -9.39 -2.82
CA GLU A 77 -13.57 -9.99 -3.04
C GLU A 77 -13.85 -10.95 -1.87
N VAL A 78 -13.94 -10.45 -0.63
CA VAL A 78 -14.39 -11.28 0.48
C VAL A 78 -15.91 -11.17 0.57
N ASP A 79 -16.54 -12.04 -0.21
CA ASP A 79 -17.94 -12.45 -0.18
C ASP A 79 -18.97 -11.32 -0.31
N THR A 80 -19.78 -11.37 -1.37
CA THR A 80 -21.14 -10.84 -1.28
C THR A 80 -21.81 -11.55 -0.11
N ARG A 81 -21.73 -10.99 1.10
CA ARG A 81 -22.41 -11.51 2.29
C ARG A 81 -23.89 -11.44 1.99
N GLN A 82 -24.46 -12.56 1.56
CA GLN A 82 -25.89 -12.68 1.42
C GLN A 82 -26.49 -12.67 2.83
N ILE A 83 -26.95 -11.52 3.28
CA ILE A 83 -27.66 -11.40 4.54
C ILE A 83 -29.05 -11.98 4.31
N ASN A 84 -29.27 -13.19 4.81
CA ASN A 84 -30.57 -13.83 4.71
C ASN A 84 -31.51 -13.25 5.76
N LEU A 85 -32.35 -12.30 5.35
CA LEU A 85 -33.33 -11.65 6.21
C LEU A 85 -34.61 -12.50 6.40
N THR A 86 -34.62 -13.75 5.93
CA THR A 86 -35.76 -14.66 5.98
C THR A 86 -35.45 -15.90 6.80
N ARG A 87 -36.49 -16.64 7.21
CA ARG A 87 -36.35 -17.87 8.00
C ARG A 87 -35.93 -19.12 7.20
N PHE A 88 -35.72 -18.99 5.89
CA PHE A 88 -35.44 -20.12 5.00
C PHE A 88 -33.97 -20.10 4.59
N PRO A 89 -33.21 -21.20 4.66
CA PRO A 89 -31.78 -21.22 4.38
C PRO A 89 -31.45 -20.85 2.92
N LEU A 90 -30.29 -20.22 2.72
CA LEU A 90 -29.75 -19.95 1.39
C LEU A 90 -29.38 -21.27 0.72
N PHE A 91 -29.96 -21.53 -0.45
CA PHE A 91 -29.69 -22.73 -1.23
C PHE A 91 -28.51 -22.47 -2.17
N PHE A 92 -27.41 -23.19 -1.99
CA PHE A 92 -26.29 -23.18 -2.92
C PHE A 92 -26.44 -24.35 -3.88
N PRO A 93 -26.45 -24.14 -5.20
CA PRO A 93 -26.44 -25.25 -6.15
C PRO A 93 -25.12 -26.03 -6.01
N GLU A 94 -25.22 -27.34 -5.81
CA GLU A 94 -24.08 -28.27 -5.75
C GLU A 94 -23.31 -28.20 -7.08
N LYS A 95 -22.05 -27.77 -7.03
CA LYS A 95 -21.12 -27.95 -8.16
C LYS A 95 -20.44 -29.30 -7.99
N ARG A 96 -20.73 -30.23 -8.90
CA ARG A 96 -19.93 -31.45 -9.11
C ARG A 96 -18.85 -31.19 -10.15
#